data_AF-V9KJR3-F1
#
_entry.id   AF-V9KJR3-F1
#
_cell.length_a   1.000
_cell.length_b   1.000
_cell.length_c   1.000
_cell.angle_alpha   90.00
_cell.angle_beta   90.00
_cell.angle_gamma   90.00
#
_symmetry.space_group_name_H-M   'P 1'
#
loop_
_entity.id
_entity.type
_entity.pdbx_description
1 polymer ?
#
loop_
_entity_poly.entity_id
_entity_poly.type
_entity_poly.pdbx_seq_one_letter_code
_entity_poly.pdbx_strand_id
1 'polypeptide(L)'
;MNFPKQEFTLTWCKQPDVGIPKPDLILFLQLSPSDAMKRGDFGNERYENRHFQEQVLRQFNELMQDENLNWKVMDASQCIDDLHQEIKSHTEKVMEQVGDNPIRDLWR
;
A
#
# COMPACT_ATOMS: atom_id res chain seq x y z
N MET A 1 -9.14 -31.92 8.14
CA MET A 1 -7.93 -31.39 8.78
C MET A 1 -8.11 -29.89 8.94
N ASN A 2 -8.31 -29.41 10.17
CA ASN A 2 -8.23 -27.97 10.46
C ASN A 2 -6.76 -27.66 10.71
N PHE A 3 -6.10 -27.07 9.72
CA PHE A 3 -4.80 -26.45 9.96
C PHE A 3 -5.05 -25.21 10.83
N PRO A 4 -4.43 -25.08 12.01
CA PRO A 4 -4.47 -23.81 12.73
C PRO A 4 -3.84 -22.76 11.81
N LYS A 5 -4.55 -21.64 11.56
CA LYS A 5 -3.94 -20.48 10.91
C LYS A 5 -2.87 -19.98 11.87
N GLN A 6 -1.62 -20.33 11.59
CA GLN A 6 -0.48 -19.77 12.29
C GLN A 6 -0.47 -18.26 11.98
N GLU A 7 -0.71 -17.43 12.98
CA GLU A 7 -0.61 -15.98 12.82
C GLU A 7 0.87 -15.62 12.72
N PHE A 8 1.30 -15.22 11.52
CA PHE A 8 2.65 -14.71 11.31
C PHE A 8 2.72 -13.26 11.80
N THR A 9 3.78 -12.92 12.53
CA THR A 9 4.01 -11.54 12.95
C THR A 9 4.39 -10.69 11.74
N LEU A 10 4.08 -9.39 11.78
CA LEU A 10 4.48 -8.46 10.70
C LEU A 10 6.00 -8.51 10.48
N THR A 11 6.80 -8.60 11.55
CA THR A 11 8.26 -8.76 11.47
C THR A 11 8.68 -9.99 10.65
N TRP A 12 8.01 -11.13 10.83
CA TRP A 12 8.29 -12.34 10.07
C TRP A 12 7.93 -12.15 8.60
N CYS A 13 6.76 -11.56 8.32
CA CYS A 13 6.30 -11.26 6.97
C CYS A 13 7.23 -10.30 6.21
N LYS A 14 7.93 -9.39 6.90
CA LYS A 14 8.88 -8.44 6.29
C LYS A 14 10.19 -9.08 5.85
N GLN A 15 10.62 -10.18 6.49
CA GLN A 15 11.96 -10.75 6.28
C GLN A 15 12.31 -11.09 4.82
N PRO A 16 11.40 -11.66 4.00
CA PRO A 16 11.72 -11.99 2.61
C PRO A 16 12.04 -10.77 1.74
N ASP A 17 11.52 -9.60 2.10
CA ASP A 17 11.64 -8.35 1.34
C ASP A 17 12.75 -7.43 1.89
N VAL A 18 13.42 -7.80 3.00
CA VAL A 18 14.54 -7.01 3.53
C VAL A 18 15.67 -6.99 2.49
N GLY A 19 16.14 -5.79 2.16
CA GLY A 19 17.24 -5.59 1.21
C GLY A 19 16.83 -5.46 -0.25
N ILE A 20 15.53 -5.54 -0.58
CA ILE A 20 15.07 -5.14 -1.92
C ILE A 20 15.24 -3.62 -2.11
N PRO A 21 15.26 -3.11 -3.35
CA PRO A 21 15.29 -1.68 -3.61
C PRO A 21 14.18 -0.93 -2.87
N LYS A 22 14.57 0.01 -2.02
CA LYS A 22 13.65 0.86 -1.27
C LYS A 22 12.95 1.82 -2.23
N PRO A 23 11.61 1.90 -2.21
CA PRO A 23 10.89 2.89 -3.00
C PRO A 23 11.12 4.31 -2.47
N ASP A 24 11.26 5.27 -3.39
CA ASP A 24 11.34 6.70 -3.08
C ASP A 24 9.98 7.32 -2.71
N LEU A 25 8.90 6.69 -3.16
CA LEU A 25 7.51 7.09 -2.91
C LEU A 25 6.63 5.85 -2.88
N ILE A 26 5.76 5.76 -1.87
CA ILE A 26 4.71 4.75 -1.79
C ILE A 26 3.36 5.45 -1.77
N LEU A 27 2.56 5.23 -2.82
CA LEU A 27 1.22 5.79 -2.95
C LEU A 27 0.20 4.77 -2.44
N PHE A 28 -0.50 5.13 -1.37
CA PHE A 28 -1.60 4.34 -0.84
C PHE A 28 -2.94 4.93 -1.27
N LEU A 29 -3.59 4.27 -2.22
CA LEU A 29 -4.90 4.66 -2.72
C LEU A 29 -5.99 4.17 -1.76
N GLN A 30 -6.43 5.06 -0.87
CA GLN A 30 -7.43 4.74 0.13
C GLN A 30 -8.82 4.81 -0.49
N LEU A 31 -9.54 3.69 -0.45
CA LEU A 31 -10.94 3.60 -0.87
C LEU A 31 -11.76 2.96 0.23
N SER A 32 -12.95 3.49 0.50
CA SER A 32 -13.86 2.83 1.44
C SER A 32 -14.31 1.47 0.87
N PRO A 33 -14.51 0.43 1.70
CA PRO A 33 -15.06 -0.84 1.22
C PRO A 33 -16.39 -0.67 0.48
N SER A 34 -17.22 0.28 0.93
CA SER A 34 -18.49 0.61 0.28
C SER A 34 -18.33 1.18 -1.13
N ASP A 35 -17.28 1.96 -1.40
CA ASP A 35 -17.03 2.52 -2.72
C ASP A 35 -16.33 1.51 -3.63
N ALA A 36 -15.47 0.64 -3.07
CA ALA A 36 -14.87 -0.47 -3.79
C ALA A 36 -15.94 -1.42 -4.36
N MET A 37 -16.96 -1.76 -3.55
CA MET A 37 -18.08 -2.59 -3.98
C MET A 37 -18.87 -2.02 -5.16
N LYS A 38 -18.90 -0.69 -5.34
CA LYS A 38 -19.61 -0.03 -6.46
C LYS A 38 -18.88 -0.16 -7.79
N ARG A 39 -17.58 -0.46 -7.79
CA ARG A 39 -16.75 -0.52 -9.01
C ARG A 39 -16.93 -1.81 -9.83
N GLY A 40 -17.74 -2.75 -9.34
CA GLY A 40 -18.09 -4.00 -10.03
C GLY A 40 -17.11 -5.13 -9.71
N ASP A 41 -17.64 -6.35 -9.68
CA ASP A 41 -16.95 -7.64 -9.47
C ASP A 41 -16.38 -7.96 -8.07
N PHE A 42 -16.62 -7.12 -7.06
CA PHE A 42 -16.22 -7.41 -5.68
C PHE A 42 -16.84 -8.72 -5.16
N GLY A 43 -15.99 -9.71 -4.86
CA GLY A 43 -16.37 -10.98 -4.27
C GLY A 43 -16.03 -12.19 -5.12
N ASN A 44 -15.48 -11.98 -6.33
CA ASN A 44 -15.05 -13.06 -7.22
C ASN A 44 -13.61 -13.51 -6.93
N GLU A 45 -12.75 -12.63 -6.42
CA GLU A 45 -11.38 -13.00 -6.06
C GLU A 45 -11.25 -13.47 -4.60
N ARG A 46 -10.25 -14.32 -4.34
CA ARG A 46 -10.02 -14.97 -3.03
C ARG A 46 -9.94 -13.99 -1.84
N TYR A 47 -9.50 -12.76 -2.08
CA TYR A 47 -9.27 -11.75 -1.06
C TYR A 47 -10.35 -10.66 -1.02
N GLU A 48 -11.36 -10.72 -1.88
CA GLU A 48 -12.45 -9.76 -1.96
C GLU A 48 -13.57 -10.09 -0.97
N ASN A 49 -13.22 -10.20 0.32
CA ASN A 49 -14.19 -10.28 1.39
C ASN A 49 -13.91 -9.21 2.44
N ARG A 50 -14.98 -8.63 2.97
CA ARG A 50 -14.91 -7.48 3.88
C ARG A 50 -14.01 -7.72 5.09
N HIS A 51 -14.15 -8.87 5.75
CA HIS A 51 -13.37 -9.18 6.95
C HIS A 51 -11.86 -9.22 6.65
N PHE A 52 -11.47 -9.83 5.53
CA PHE A 52 -10.06 -9.87 5.12
C PHE A 52 -9.54 -8.47 4.75
N GLN A 53 -10.31 -7.68 4.01
CA GLN A 53 -9.94 -6.31 3.65
C GLN A 53 -9.77 -5.41 4.88
N GLU A 54 -10.61 -5.56 5.90
CA GLU A 54 -10.46 -4.85 7.19
C GLU A 54 -9.15 -5.22 7.90
N GLN A 55 -8.73 -6.49 7.87
CA GLN A 55 -7.45 -6.93 8.45
C GLN A 55 -6.26 -6.43 7.62
N VAL A 56 -6.36 -6.47 6.29
CA VAL A 56 -5.33 -5.94 5.38
C VAL A 56 -5.11 -4.45 5.63
N LEU A 57 -6.18 -3.67 5.78
CA LEU A 57 -6.09 -2.25 6.10
C LEU A 57 -5.37 -1.99 7.43
N ARG A 58 -5.61 -2.81 8.46
CA ARG A 58 -4.89 -2.72 9.74
C ARG A 58 -3.39 -2.97 9.56
N GLN A 59 -3.00 -3.99 8.80
CA GLN A 59 -1.59 -4.26 8.53
C GLN A 59 -0.93 -3.14 7.71
N PHE A 60 -1.62 -2.54 6.75
CA PHE A 60 -1.13 -1.36 6.04
C PHE A 60 -0.92 -0.17 6.97
N ASN A 61 -1.85 0.09 7.90
CA ASN A 61 -1.69 1.15 8.89
C ASN A 61 -0.47 0.95 9.79
N GLU A 62 -0.16 -0.30 10.16
CA GLU A 62 1.07 -0.65 10.88
C GLU A 62 2.32 -0.40 10.03
N LEU A 63 2.32 -0.77 8.74
CA LEU A 63 3.43 -0.51 7.82
C LEU A 63 3.67 0.99 7.58
N MET A 64 2.61 1.80 7.58
CA MET A 64 2.69 3.26 7.43
C MET A 64 3.29 3.97 8.64
N GLN A 65 3.41 3.30 9.79
CA GLN A 65 4.12 3.87 10.95
C GLN A 65 5.64 3.93 10.74
N ASP A 66 6.17 3.29 9.70
CA ASP A 66 7.60 3.35 9.38
C ASP A 66 7.95 4.72 8.75
N GLU A 67 8.43 5.64 9.58
CA GLU A 67 8.84 6.99 9.18
C GLU A 67 9.98 7.01 8.14
N ASN A 68 10.69 5.89 7.95
CA ASN A 68 11.71 5.80 6.92
C ASN A 68 11.11 5.66 5.52
N LEU A 69 9.83 5.33 5.39
CA LEU A 69 9.15 5.16 4.12
C LEU A 69 8.32 6.40 3.78
N ASN A 70 8.44 6.87 2.54
CA ASN A 70 7.70 8.02 2.06
C ASN A 70 6.30 7.62 1.60
N TRP A 71 5.41 7.39 2.57
CA TRP A 71 4.01 7.11 2.31
C TRP A 71 3.24 8.38 1.97
N LYS A 72 2.37 8.28 0.96
CA LYS A 72 1.33 9.28 0.65
C LYS A 72 -0.01 8.59 0.51
N VAL A 73 -0.93 8.94 1.40
CA VAL A 73 -2.32 8.50 1.35
C VAL A 73 -3.08 9.40 0.41
N MET A 74 -3.77 8.82 -0.57
CA MET A 74 -4.55 9.53 -1.57
C MET A 74 -5.99 9.02 -1.54
N ASP A 75 -6.94 9.94 -1.63
CA ASP A 75 -8.36 9.61 -1.65
C ASP A 75 -8.76 9.07 -3.02
N ALA A 76 -8.89 7.75 -3.10
CA ALA A 76 -9.23 7.07 -4.33
C ALA A 76 -10.73 7.17 -4.67
N SER A 77 -11.57 7.82 -3.86
CA SER A 77 -13.01 7.99 -4.13
C SER A 77 -13.32 9.10 -5.15
N GLN A 78 -12.33 9.97 -5.43
CA GLN A 78 -12.42 11.05 -6.40
C GLN A 78 -12.59 10.54 -7.85
N CYS A 79 -12.83 11.46 -8.77
CA CYS A 79 -12.86 11.11 -10.19
C CYS A 79 -11.46 10.72 -10.69
N ILE A 80 -11.41 9.92 -11.75
CA ILE A 80 -10.17 9.34 -12.28
C ILE A 80 -9.19 10.45 -12.69
N ASP A 81 -9.68 11.50 -13.34
CA ASP A 81 -8.82 12.58 -13.86
C ASP A 81 -8.18 13.38 -12.72
N ASP A 82 -8.95 13.73 -11.68
CA ASP A 82 -8.44 14.47 -10.52
C ASP A 82 -7.38 13.66 -9.77
N LEU A 83 -7.68 12.39 -9.48
CA LEU A 83 -6.74 11.48 -8.81
C LEU A 83 -5.47 11.26 -9.65
N HIS A 84 -5.62 11.13 -10.97
CA HIS A 84 -4.47 11.01 -11.87
C HIS A 84 -3.56 12.24 -11.81
N GLN A 85 -4.13 13.45 -11.86
CA GLN A 85 -3.34 14.67 -11.75
C GLN A 85 -2.63 14.78 -10.40
N GLU A 86 -3.30 14.39 -9.31
CA GLU A 86 -2.69 14.37 -7.98
C GLU A 86 -1.51 13.40 -7.91
N ILE A 87 -1.68 12.16 -8.39
CA ILE A 87 -0.63 11.14 -8.47
C ILE A 87 0.56 11.66 -9.28
N LYS A 88 0.28 12.22 -10.46
CA LYS A 88 1.30 12.74 -11.37
C LYS A 88 2.12 13.85 -10.69
N SER A 89 1.45 14.84 -10.12
CA SER A 89 2.12 15.97 -9.46
C SER A 89 3.02 15.53 -8.31
N HIS A 90 2.56 14.58 -7.48
CA HIS A 90 3.38 14.04 -6.40
C HIS A 90 4.59 13.26 -6.91
N THR A 91 4.39 12.45 -7.95
CA THR A 91 5.45 11.63 -8.54
C THR A 91 6.53 12.50 -9.16
N GLU A 92 6.16 13.48 -9.99
CA GLU A 92 7.10 14.42 -10.63
C GLU A 92 7.94 15.17 -9.59
N LYS A 93 7.30 15.65 -8.53
CA LYS A 93 7.99 16.32 -7.42
C LYS A 93 9.01 15.41 -6.72
N VAL A 94 8.67 14.14 -6.48
CA VAL A 94 9.61 13.20 -5.87
C VAL A 94 10.75 12.89 -6.83
N MET A 95 10.48 12.71 -8.12
CA MET A 95 11.52 12.47 -9.14
C MET A 95 12.56 13.61 -9.17
N GLU A 96 12.10 14.86 -9.11
CA GLU A 96 12.98 16.03 -9.04
C GLU A 96 13.82 16.06 -7.75
N GLN A 97 13.24 15.63 -6.62
CA GLN A 97 13.93 15.61 -5.32
C GLN A 97 14.97 14.49 -5.20
N VAL A 98 14.70 13.33 -5.79
CA VAL A 98 15.60 12.18 -5.67
C VAL A 98 16.71 12.20 -6.71
N GLY A 99 16.48 12.72 -7.92
CA GLY A 99 17.51 12.88 -8.94
C GLY A 99 18.36 11.61 -9.12
N ASP A 100 19.68 11.73 -9.00
CA ASP A 100 20.65 10.63 -9.10
C ASP A 100 21.04 10.02 -7.73
N ASN A 101 20.20 10.17 -6.71
CA ASN A 101 20.46 9.58 -5.40
C ASN A 101 20.64 8.05 -5.51
N PRO A 102 21.55 7.47 -4.72
CA PRO A 102 21.73 6.03 -4.73
C PRO A 102 20.49 5.32 -4.20
N ILE A 103 20.13 4.21 -4.87
CA ILE A 103 19.07 3.31 -4.42
C ILE A 103 19.45 2.76 -3.04
N ARG A 104 18.51 2.86 -2.10
CA ARG A 104 18.67 2.37 -0.72
C ARG A 104 18.02 1.00 -0.56
N ASP A 105 18.33 0.33 0.54
CA ASP A 105 17.75 -0.97 0.88
C ASP A 105 16.46 -0.80 1.70
N LEU A 106 15.45 -1.60 1.41
CA LEU A 106 14.20 -1.64 2.17
C LEU A 106 14.42 -2.36 3.52
N TRP A 107 13.96 -1.76 4.61
CA TRP A 107 13.97 -2.30 5.99
C TRP A 107 15.33 -2.80 6.49
N ARG A 108 16.39 -2.08 6.11
CA ARG A 108 17.76 -2.31 6.55
C ARG A 108 18.30 -1.15 7.37
#